data_AF-A0A3C0V718-F1
#
_entry.id   AF-A0A3C0V718-F1
#
_cell.length_a   1.000
_cell.length_b   1.000
_cell.length_c   1.000
_cell.angle_alpha   90.00
_cell.angle_beta   90.00
_cell.angle_gamma   90.00
#
_symmetry.space_group_name_H-M   'P 1'
#
loop_
_entity.id
_entity.type
_entity.pdbx_description
1 polymer ?
#
loop_
_entity_poly.entity_id
_entity_poly.type
_entity_poly.pdbx_seq_one_letter_code
_entity_poly.pdbx_strand_id
1 'polypeptide(L)' 'MSVDISLIEGRHIVCDLIYKETPLLREAAKKGCKTMDGLGMLLWQGVFAFEIWTGIMPPAEIMREALLRRGL' A
#
# COMPACT_ATOMS: atom_id res chain seq x y z
N MET A 1 -10.10 -6.63 16.48
CA MET A 1 -8.87 -7.27 16.98
C MET A 1 -7.75 -6.25 16.93
N SER A 2 -7.09 -5.98 18.05
CA SER A 2 -5.94 -5.07 18.13
C SER A 2 -4.65 -5.88 18.00
N VAL A 3 -3.73 -5.44 17.15
CA VAL A 3 -2.37 -5.99 17.09
C VAL A 3 -1.60 -5.52 18.32
N ASP A 4 -0.93 -6.44 19.02
CA ASP A 4 0.00 -6.07 20.10
C ASP A 4 1.27 -5.47 19.49
N ILE A 5 1.40 -4.15 19.62
CA ILE A 5 2.52 -3.38 19.07
C ILE A 5 3.85 -3.80 19.71
N SER A 6 3.86 -4.37 20.91
CA SER A 6 5.10 -4.80 21.57
C SER A 6 5.88 -5.83 20.76
N LEU A 7 5.17 -6.65 19.97
CA LEU A 7 5.73 -7.70 19.09
C LEU A 7 6.38 -7.17 17.80
N ILE A 8 6.19 -5.89 17.48
CA ILE A 8 6.80 -5.27 16.29
C ILE A 8 8.20 -4.75 16.65
N GLU A 9 9.19 -5.03 15.82
CA GLU A 9 10.57 -4.59 15.99
C GLU A 9 11.01 -3.80 14.75
N GLY A 10 11.94 -2.85 14.90
CA GLY A 10 12.34 -1.95 13.81
C GLY A 10 12.89 -2.64 12.55
N ARG A 11 13.29 -3.92 12.64
CA ARG A 11 13.69 -4.73 11.49
C ARG A 11 12.53 -5.17 10.59
N HIS A 12 11.29 -5.14 11.09
CA HIS A 12 10.13 -5.60 10.34
C HIS A 12 9.71 -4.57 9.29
N ILE A 13 9.08 -5.09 8.23
CA ILE A 13 8.29 -4.29 7.31
C ILE A 13 6.83 -4.50 7.69
N VAL A 14 6.11 -3.42 7.96
CA VAL A 14 4.69 -3.49 8.34
C VAL A 14 3.85 -2.92 7.21
N CYS A 15 2.95 -3.76 6.69
CA CYS A 15 2.07 -3.42 5.60
C CYS A 15 0.62 -3.43 6.07
N ASP A 16 -0.19 -2.52 5.54
CA ASP A 16 -1.64 -2.49 5.75
C ASP A 16 -2.32 -2.31 4.39
N LEU A 17 -3.47 -2.96 4.16
CA LEU A 17 -4.18 -2.89 2.88
C LEU A 17 -5.08 -1.66 2.77
N ILE A 18 -5.21 -0.89 3.85
CA ILE A 18 -5.87 0.41 3.83
C ILE A 18 -4.99 1.42 3.07
N TYR A 19 -5.58 2.21 2.19
CA TYR A 19 -4.89 3.16 1.28
C TYR A 19 -4.47 4.48 1.93
N LYS A 20 -4.20 4.46 3.24
CA LYS A 20 -3.77 5.63 4.00
C LYS A 20 -3.05 5.17 5.26
N GLU A 21 -2.35 6.10 5.93
CA GLU A 21 -1.74 5.80 7.21
C GLU A 21 -2.79 5.31 8.24
N THR A 22 -2.55 4.11 8.78
CA THR A 22 -3.35 3.52 9.84
C THR A 22 -2.64 3.62 11.19
N PRO A 23 -3.35 3.46 12.33
CA PRO A 23 -2.70 3.41 13.63
C PRO A 23 -1.59 2.34 13.71
N LEU A 24 -1.77 1.18 13.07
CA LEU A 24 -0.74 0.13 13.00
C LEU A 24 0.53 0.64 12.30
N LEU A 25 0.38 1.24 11.13
CA LEU A 25 1.51 1.80 10.38
C LEU A 25 2.19 2.92 11.15
N ARG A 26 1.42 3.81 11.78
CA ARG A 26 1.97 4.90 12.59
C ARG A 26 2.80 4.39 13.76
N GLU A 27 2.30 3.43 14.52
CA GLU A 27 3.04 2.87 15.65
C GLU A 27 4.27 2.05 15.20
N ALA A 28 4.17 1.34 14.07
CA ALA A 28 5.30 0.65 13.48
C ALA A 28 6.41 1.62 13.03
N ALA A 29 6.04 2.74 12.40
CA ALA A 29 6.98 3.78 11.98
C ALA A 29 7.73 4.40 13.17
N LYS A 30 7.03 4.65 14.29
CA LYS A 30 7.66 5.10 15.55
C LYS A 30 8.71 4.13 16.10
N LYS A 31 8.59 2.84 15.80
CA LYS A 31 9.57 1.79 16.16
C LYS A 31 10.72 1.66 15.14
N GLY A 32 10.77 2.52 14.11
CA GLY A 32 11.78 2.49 13.06
C GLY A 32 11.51 1.48 11.95
N CYS A 33 10.30 0.90 11.89
CA CYS A 33 9.93 -0.01 10.82
C CYS A 33 9.81 0.74 9.49
N LYS A 34 10.10 0.05 8.39
CA LYS A 34 9.59 0.48 7.08
C LYS A 34 8.11 0.15 7.00
N THR A 35 7.31 1.08 6.53
CA THR A 35 5.85 0.94 6.42
C THR A 35 5.39 1.07 4.99
N MET A 36 4.32 0.36 4.64
CA MET A 36 3.70 0.43 3.32
C MET A 36 2.18 0.36 3.48
N ASP A 37 1.47 1.30 2.87
CA ASP A 37 0.01 1.27 2.81
C ASP A 37 -0.48 0.42 1.62
N GLY A 38 -1.80 0.35 1.46
CA GLY A 38 -2.43 -0.48 0.44
C GLY A 38 -2.41 0.14 -0.96
N LEU A 39 -1.96 1.38 -1.13
CA LEU A 39 -2.11 2.10 -2.40
C LEU A 39 -1.35 1.40 -3.53
N GLY A 40 -0.16 0.89 -3.22
CA GLY A 40 0.62 0.08 -4.15
C GLY A 40 -0.12 -1.18 -4.61
N MET A 41 -0.79 -1.89 -3.68
CA MET A 41 -1.60 -3.06 -4.02
C MET A 41 -2.78 -2.67 -4.93
N LEU A 42 -3.51 -1.61 -4.59
CA LEU A 42 -4.63 -1.10 -5.40
C LEU A 42 -4.19 -0.72 -6.82
N LEU A 43 -3.01 -0.10 -6.97
CA LEU A 43 -2.46 0.23 -8.28
C LEU A 43 -2.14 -1.03 -9.08
N TRP A 44 -1.32 -1.94 -8.53
CA TRP A 44 -0.79 -3.06 -9.29
C TRP A 44 -1.84 -4.11 -9.64
N GLN A 45 -2.82 -4.35 -8.78
CA GLN A 45 -3.95 -5.22 -9.14
C GLN A 45 -4.71 -4.68 -10.37
N GLY A 46 -4.86 -3.34 -10.48
CA GLY A 46 -5.52 -2.71 -11.61
C GLY A 46 -4.68 -2.77 -12.88
N VAL A 47 -3.36 -2.57 -12.75
CA VAL A 47 -2.40 -2.71 -13.86
C VAL A 47 -2.47 -4.11 -14.47
N PHE A 48 -2.39 -5.15 -13.63
CA PHE A 48 -2.42 -6.53 -14.11
C PHE A 48 -3.80 -6.94 -14.64
N ALA A 49 -4.89 -6.50 -14.00
CA ALA A 49 -6.23 -6.76 -14.52
C ALA A 49 -6.43 -6.15 -15.92
N PHE A 50 -5.96 -4.93 -16.13
CA PHE A 50 -6.02 -4.27 -17.44
C PHE A 50 -5.19 -5.03 -18.49
N GLU A 51 -3.99 -5.47 -18.14
CA GLU A 51 -3.15 -6.29 -19.02
C GLU A 51 -3.85 -7.61 -19.38
N ILE A 52 -4.42 -8.31 -18.41
CA ILE A 52 -5.14 -9.57 -18.63
C ILE A 52 -6.31 -9.38 -19.60
N TRP A 53 -7.09 -8.31 -19.46
CA TRP A 53 -8.28 -8.09 -20.28
C TRP A 53 -7.98 -7.53 -21.67
N THR A 54 -6.93 -6.74 -21.82
CA THR A 54 -6.66 -6.00 -23.07
C THR A 54 -5.47 -6.55 -23.85
N GLY A 55 -4.61 -7.35 -23.22
CA GLY A 55 -3.31 -7.76 -23.75
C GLY A 55 -2.29 -6.62 -23.80
N ILE A 56 -2.59 -5.46 -23.21
CA ILE A 56 -1.73 -4.27 -23.23
C ILE A 56 -1.28 -3.95 -21.80
N MET A 57 0.03 -3.88 -21.57
CA MET A 57 0.58 -3.38 -20.30
C MET A 57 0.29 -1.88 -20.18
N PRO A 58 -0.55 -1.44 -19.23
CA PRO A 58 -0.85 -0.01 -19.10
C PRO A 58 0.31 0.74 -18.44
N PRO A 59 0.48 2.04 -18.72
CA PRO A 59 1.46 2.86 -18.02
C PRO A 59 1.06 3.06 -16.55
N ALA A 60 1.73 2.33 -15.65
CA ALA A 60 1.43 2.33 -14.22
C ALA A 60 1.48 3.73 -13.58
N GLU A 61 2.34 4.62 -14.07
CA GLU A 61 2.45 5.98 -13.52
C GLU A 61 1.20 6.83 -13.81
N ILE A 62 0.59 6.69 -14.99
CA ILE A 62 -0.67 7.38 -15.32
C ILE A 62 -1.79 6.88 -14.40
N MET A 63 -1.82 5.57 -14.15
CA MET A 63 -2.79 4.98 -13.22
C MET A 63 -2.55 5.44 -11.78
N ARG A 64 -1.29 5.57 -11.35
CA ARG A 64 -0.92 6.13 -10.04
C ARG A 64 -1.41 7.56 -9.89
N GLU A 65 -1.12 8.42 -10.84
CA GLU A 65 -1.60 9.81 -10.82
C GLU A 65 -3.13 9.89 -10.76
N ALA A 66 -3.82 8.99 -11.46
CA ALA A 66 -5.28 8.92 -11.42
C ALA A 66 -5.81 8.58 -10.02
N LEU A 67 -5.14 7.71 -9.27
CA LEU A 67 -5.49 7.40 -7.86
C LEU A 67 -5.27 8.62 -6.96
N LEU A 68 -4.09 9.26 -7.07
CA LEU A 68 -3.74 10.43 -6.25
C LEU A 68 -4.70 11.61 -6.49
N ARG A 69 -5.12 11.85 -7.74
CA ARG A 69 -6.13 12.89 -8.07
C ARG A 69 -7.50 12.62 -7.44
N ARG A 70 -7.81 11.37 -7.09
CA ARG A 70 -9.06 10.98 -6.42
C ARG A 70 -8.96 11.01 -4.90
N GLY A 71 -7.81 11.41 -4.35
CA GLY A 71 -7.57 11.46 -2.91
C GLY A 71 -7.36 10.07 -2.29
N LEU A 72 -6.88 9.12 -3.08
CA LEU A 72 -6.43 7.80 -2.65
C LEU A 72 -4.90 7.77 -2.59
#